data_AF-A0A7V9KCM1-F1
#
_entry.id   AF-A0A7V9KCM1-F1
#
_cell.length_a   1.000
_cell.length_b   1.000
_cell.length_c   1.000
_cell.angle_alpha   90.00
_cell.angle_beta   90.00
_cell.angle_gamma   90.00
#
_symmetry.space_group_name_H-M   'P 1'
#
loop_
_entity.id
_entity.type
_entity.pdbx_description
1 polymer ?
#
loop_
_entity_poly.entity_id
_entity_poly.type
_entity_poly.pdbx_seq_one_letter_code
_entity_poly.pdbx_strand_id
1 'polypeptide(L)'
;MSDTPGTPESLPDTETETVEDAAAPVTPPEASAPEEPQLPPKERRAARRAATAAAPAGPKTVEEREALRLERRRRNAVQRRAYRARGKAKRDERRAAAPAAEPQPVHEHGPGRPKVRQGVVVSDKSDKTIVVRVDVAKRHRRYGKIMRTSTKLHAHDATNDAGAGDTVRLIESRPLSATKRWRLVEVVERAR
;
A
#
# COMPACT_ATOMS: atom_id res chain seq x y z
N MET A 1 23.15 30.81 50.83
CA MET A 1 24.22 29.92 51.32
C MET A 1 24.16 28.66 50.49
N SER A 2 25.18 28.26 49.73
CA SER A 2 26.33 28.98 49.15
C SER A 2 26.65 28.22 47.86
N ASP A 3 26.73 28.85 46.69
CA ASP A 3 27.91 29.56 46.14
C ASP A 3 29.12 28.64 45.83
N THR A 4 29.84 29.03 44.78
CA THR A 4 30.81 28.28 43.97
C THR A 4 32.17 28.08 44.68
N PRO A 5 33.02 27.09 44.27
CA PRO A 5 33.87 27.22 43.06
C PRO A 5 34.00 25.90 42.24
N GLY A 6 34.63 25.84 41.07
CA GLY A 6 35.14 26.93 40.21
C GLY A 6 36.67 26.98 40.02
N THR A 7 37.19 26.25 39.01
CA THR A 7 38.46 26.58 38.29
C THR A 7 39.77 26.37 39.10
N PRO A 8 40.99 26.27 38.52
CA PRO A 8 41.46 26.00 37.13
C PRO A 8 42.07 24.56 37.05
N GLU A 9 43.20 24.15 36.39
CA GLU A 9 44.24 24.76 35.53
C GLU A 9 45.01 23.71 34.67
N SER A 10 45.72 24.19 33.65
CA SER A 10 47.00 23.72 33.05
C SER A 10 47.17 22.35 32.36
N LEU A 11 47.86 22.41 31.21
CA LEU A 11 48.66 21.34 30.58
C LEU A 11 50.06 21.27 31.28
N PRO A 12 50.98 20.34 30.92
CA PRO A 12 51.80 20.58 29.73
C PRO A 12 52.09 19.32 28.90
N ASP A 13 52.84 19.56 27.83
CA ASP A 13 53.22 18.69 26.73
C ASP A 13 54.16 17.52 27.11
N THR A 14 54.28 16.56 26.21
CA THR A 14 55.54 15.82 26.01
C THR A 14 55.74 15.58 24.54
N GLU A 15 56.70 16.30 23.96
CA GLU A 15 57.15 16.13 22.60
C GLU A 15 57.95 14.82 22.47
N THR A 16 57.69 14.05 21.42
CA THR A 16 58.74 13.27 20.75
C THR A 16 58.54 13.40 19.25
N GLU A 17 59.27 14.34 18.63
CA GLU A 17 59.62 14.17 17.23
C GLU A 17 60.47 12.90 17.09
N THR A 18 60.21 12.14 16.01
CA THR A 18 61.24 11.30 15.40
C THR A 18 61.17 11.54 13.90
N VAL A 19 61.92 12.55 13.44
CA VAL A 19 62.12 12.85 12.02
C VAL A 19 63.42 12.19 11.57
N GLU A 20 63.32 11.03 10.93
CA GLU A 20 64.35 10.38 10.10
C GLU A 20 63.66 9.23 9.33
N ASP A 21 63.98 8.88 8.08
CA ASP A 21 64.45 9.63 6.91
C ASP A 21 64.11 8.78 5.65
N ALA A 22 64.52 9.21 4.46
CA ALA A 22 64.29 8.59 3.16
C ALA A 22 64.60 7.07 3.07
N ALA A 23 63.56 6.29 2.77
CA ALA A 23 63.68 5.03 2.04
C ALA A 23 62.38 4.70 1.27
N ALA A 24 62.06 5.48 0.21
CA ALA A 24 61.02 5.07 -0.71
C ALA A 24 61.47 3.80 -1.47
N PRO A 25 60.76 2.65 -1.35
CA PRO A 25 61.13 1.45 -2.09
C PRO A 25 60.91 1.71 -3.58
N VAL A 26 62.00 1.79 -4.34
CA VAL A 26 61.93 1.94 -5.80
C VAL A 26 61.30 0.68 -6.38
N THR A 27 60.01 0.76 -6.71
CA THR A 27 59.29 -0.32 -7.39
C THR A 27 60.07 -0.68 -8.66
N PRO A 28 60.46 -1.94 -8.87
CA PRO A 28 61.06 -2.37 -10.12
C PRO A 28 60.13 -1.96 -11.28
N PRO A 29 60.67 -1.47 -12.42
CA PRO A 29 59.83 -1.12 -13.57
C PRO A 29 59.08 -2.37 -14.02
N GLU A 30 57.77 -2.40 -13.74
CA GLU A 30 56.90 -3.51 -14.12
C GLU A 30 57.01 -3.70 -15.63
N ALA A 31 57.55 -4.85 -16.04
CA ALA A 31 57.94 -5.07 -17.43
C ALA A 31 56.74 -4.83 -18.33
N SER A 32 56.87 -3.89 -19.26
CA SER A 32 55.75 -3.35 -20.03
C SER A 32 54.96 -4.47 -20.69
N ALA A 33 53.81 -4.81 -20.11
CA ALA A 33 52.79 -5.58 -20.82
C ALA A 33 52.56 -4.84 -22.14
N PRO A 34 52.64 -5.52 -23.30
CA PRO A 34 52.58 -4.84 -24.59
C PRO A 34 51.26 -4.07 -24.63
N GLU A 35 51.35 -2.74 -24.82
CA GLU A 35 50.19 -1.87 -24.78
C GLU A 35 49.24 -2.31 -25.91
N GLU A 36 48.21 -3.09 -25.54
CA GLU A 36 47.25 -3.60 -26.52
C GLU A 36 46.69 -2.38 -27.26
N PRO A 37 46.92 -2.26 -28.58
CA PRO A 37 46.58 -1.05 -29.31
C PRO A 37 45.09 -0.82 -29.10
N GLN A 38 44.73 0.33 -28.51
CA GLN A 38 43.36 0.59 -28.05
C GLN A 38 42.43 0.80 -29.24
N LEU A 39 42.08 -0.32 -29.89
CA LEU A 39 41.25 -0.39 -31.07
C LEU A 39 40.00 0.47 -30.84
N PRO A 40 39.63 1.34 -31.80
CA PRO A 40 38.49 2.23 -31.61
C PRO A 40 37.23 1.42 -31.27
N PRO A 41 36.26 1.98 -30.51
CA PRO A 41 35.10 1.20 -30.04
C PRO A 41 34.30 0.51 -31.16
N LYS A 42 34.39 1.00 -32.39
CA LYS A 42 33.85 0.36 -33.62
C LYS A 42 34.56 -0.96 -33.96
N GLU A 43 35.88 -1.00 -33.89
CA GLU A 43 36.71 -2.17 -34.18
C GLU A 43 36.69 -3.18 -33.04
N ARG A 44 36.71 -2.75 -31.78
CA ARG A 44 36.46 -3.67 -30.63
C ARG A 44 35.08 -4.34 -30.75
N ARG A 45 34.07 -3.63 -31.26
CA ARG A 45 32.75 -4.20 -31.59
C ARG A 45 32.79 -5.11 -32.83
N ALA A 46 33.62 -4.81 -33.84
CA ALA A 46 33.78 -5.64 -35.03
C ALA A 46 34.52 -6.96 -34.71
N ALA A 47 35.66 -6.90 -34.04
CA ALA A 47 36.43 -8.05 -33.56
C ALA A 47 35.59 -8.92 -32.63
N ARG A 48 34.88 -8.33 -31.65
CA ARG A 48 33.94 -9.08 -30.80
C ARG A 48 32.78 -9.71 -31.59
N ARG A 49 32.26 -9.03 -32.62
CA ARG A 49 31.24 -9.61 -33.52
C ARG A 49 31.81 -10.79 -34.31
N ALA A 50 33.01 -10.68 -34.86
CA ALA A 50 33.70 -11.76 -35.58
C ALA A 50 33.99 -12.96 -34.66
N ALA A 51 34.54 -12.73 -33.47
CA ALA A 51 34.80 -13.77 -32.47
C ALA A 51 33.52 -14.42 -31.90
N THR A 52 32.35 -13.77 -32.05
CA THR A 52 31.03 -14.34 -31.69
C THR A 52 30.26 -14.83 -32.94
N ALA A 53 30.79 -14.67 -34.15
CA ALA A 53 30.14 -15.08 -35.37
C ALA A 53 30.36 -16.59 -35.58
N ALA A 54 29.35 -17.37 -35.23
CA ALA A 54 29.33 -18.78 -35.60
C ALA A 54 29.39 -18.92 -37.13
N ALA A 55 30.27 -19.80 -37.62
CA ALA A 55 30.33 -20.15 -39.03
C ALA A 55 28.94 -20.63 -39.55
N PRO A 56 28.61 -20.42 -40.83
CA PRO A 56 27.33 -20.81 -41.40
C PRO A 56 27.15 -22.33 -41.31
N ALA A 57 26.35 -22.78 -40.34
CA ALA A 57 26.08 -24.19 -40.15
C ALA A 57 25.26 -24.74 -41.32
N GLY A 58 25.69 -25.88 -41.87
CA GLY A 58 25.03 -26.56 -42.99
C GLY A 58 23.59 -27.01 -42.71
N PRO A 59 22.90 -27.58 -43.73
CA PRO A 59 21.49 -27.94 -43.66
C PRO A 59 21.23 -29.09 -42.67
N LYS A 60 20.94 -28.72 -41.42
CA LYS A 60 20.69 -29.64 -40.30
C LYS A 60 19.51 -30.57 -40.55
N THR A 61 19.56 -31.80 -40.05
CA THR A 61 18.42 -32.74 -40.10
C THR A 61 17.24 -32.25 -39.24
N VAL A 62 16.08 -32.92 -39.33
CA VAL A 62 14.89 -32.53 -38.53
C VAL A 62 15.15 -32.75 -37.04
N GLU A 63 15.70 -33.90 -36.66
CA GLU A 63 16.00 -34.26 -35.27
C GLU A 63 17.02 -33.32 -34.63
N GLU A 64 18.08 -32.93 -35.35
CA GLU A 64 19.02 -31.89 -34.91
C GLU A 64 18.32 -30.55 -34.64
N ARG A 65 17.38 -30.13 -35.51
CA ARG A 65 16.60 -28.89 -35.30
C ARG A 65 15.73 -28.98 -34.06
N GLU A 66 15.23 -30.17 -33.73
CA GLU A 66 14.38 -30.45 -32.56
C GLU A 66 15.22 -30.48 -31.27
N ALA A 67 16.35 -31.19 -31.25
CA ALA A 67 17.33 -31.17 -30.16
C ALA A 67 17.81 -29.73 -29.87
N LEU A 68 18.14 -28.94 -30.90
CA LEU A 68 18.51 -27.53 -30.77
C LEU A 68 17.35 -26.62 -30.35
N ARG A 69 16.08 -27.00 -30.59
CA ARG A 69 14.90 -26.32 -30.02
C ARG A 69 14.76 -26.66 -28.53
N LEU A 70 14.95 -27.92 -28.13
CA LEU A 70 14.86 -28.37 -26.75
C LEU A 70 15.99 -27.79 -25.88
N GLU A 71 17.25 -27.87 -26.31
CA GLU A 71 18.37 -27.28 -25.55
C GLU A 71 18.28 -25.76 -25.48
N ARG A 72 17.82 -25.07 -26.52
CA ARG A 72 17.53 -23.63 -26.44
C ARG A 72 16.39 -23.32 -25.46
N ARG A 73 15.33 -24.14 -25.41
CA ARG A 73 14.25 -24.02 -24.40
C ARG A 73 14.78 -24.26 -22.98
N ARG A 74 15.64 -25.27 -22.79
CA ARG A 74 16.30 -25.65 -21.51
C ARG A 74 17.20 -24.52 -21.00
N ARG A 75 18.14 -24.05 -21.84
CA ARG A 75 19.04 -22.92 -21.54
C ARG A 75 18.26 -21.66 -21.16
N ASN A 76 17.23 -21.30 -21.94
CA ASN A 76 16.40 -20.13 -21.66
C ASN A 76 15.54 -20.31 -20.39
N ALA A 77 15.12 -21.53 -20.05
CA ALA A 77 14.42 -21.81 -18.79
C ALA A 77 15.35 -21.67 -17.58
N VAL A 78 16.58 -22.19 -17.64
CA VAL A 78 17.61 -22.00 -16.60
C VAL A 78 17.93 -20.52 -16.41
N GLN A 79 18.16 -19.77 -17.50
CA GLN A 79 18.41 -18.32 -17.42
C GLN A 79 17.23 -17.55 -16.79
N ARG A 80 15.99 -17.84 -17.17
CA ARG A 80 14.79 -17.23 -16.54
C ARG A 80 14.65 -17.60 -15.06
N ARG A 81 14.97 -18.84 -14.67
CA ARG A 81 14.96 -19.27 -13.26
C ARG A 81 16.03 -18.52 -12.46
N ALA A 82 17.25 -18.42 -12.98
CA ALA A 82 18.35 -17.68 -12.35
C ALA A 82 18.04 -16.18 -12.22
N TYR A 83 17.46 -15.54 -13.25
CA TYR A 83 17.03 -14.15 -13.18
C TYR A 83 15.94 -13.92 -12.11
N ARG A 84 14.91 -14.78 -12.08
CA ARG A 84 13.86 -14.73 -11.04
C ARG A 84 14.43 -14.96 -9.63
N ALA A 85 15.39 -15.87 -9.48
CA ALA A 85 16.06 -16.13 -8.20
C ALA A 85 16.87 -14.93 -7.73
N ARG A 86 17.72 -14.33 -8.58
CA ARG A 86 18.44 -13.08 -8.28
C ARG A 86 17.50 -11.93 -7.93
N GLY A 87 16.40 -11.80 -8.69
CA GLY A 87 15.36 -10.80 -8.42
C GLY A 87 14.60 -11.04 -7.12
N LYS A 88 14.45 -12.29 -6.65
CA LYS A 88 13.90 -12.61 -5.32
C LYS A 88 14.92 -12.30 -4.24
N ALA A 89 16.15 -12.80 -4.36
CA ALA A 89 17.24 -12.56 -3.42
C ALA A 89 17.44 -11.06 -3.15
N LYS A 90 17.50 -10.22 -4.20
CA LYS A 90 17.64 -8.76 -4.05
C LYS A 90 16.44 -8.07 -3.37
N ARG A 91 15.25 -8.69 -3.35
CA ARG A 91 14.10 -8.20 -2.55
C ARG A 91 14.16 -8.72 -1.11
N ASP A 92 14.55 -9.98 -0.92
CA ASP A 92 14.70 -10.58 0.41
C ASP A 92 15.83 -9.86 1.19
N GLU A 93 16.97 -9.63 0.54
CA GLU A 93 18.10 -8.79 0.98
C GLU A 93 17.63 -7.39 1.37
N ARG A 94 16.91 -6.69 0.48
CA ARG A 94 16.35 -5.36 0.78
C ARG A 94 15.30 -5.36 1.90
N ARG A 95 14.62 -6.48 2.15
CA ARG A 95 13.67 -6.63 3.25
C ARG A 95 14.36 -6.96 4.58
N ALA A 96 15.51 -7.62 4.54
CA ALA A 96 16.33 -7.91 5.72
C ALA A 96 17.26 -6.74 6.11
N ALA A 97 17.71 -5.95 5.13
CA ALA A 97 18.51 -4.74 5.34
C ALA A 97 17.67 -3.49 5.61
N ALA A 98 16.37 -3.49 5.26
CA ALA A 98 15.44 -2.53 5.80
C ALA A 98 15.22 -2.86 7.30
N PRO A 99 15.25 -1.87 8.21
CA PRO A 99 14.87 -2.11 9.59
C PRO A 99 13.43 -2.65 9.62
N ALA A 100 13.15 -3.53 10.58
CA ALA A 100 11.79 -4.02 10.79
C ALA A 100 10.90 -2.81 11.11
N ALA A 101 10.05 -2.42 10.15
CA ALA A 101 9.19 -1.26 10.28
C ALA A 101 8.34 -1.42 11.54
N GLU A 102 8.43 -0.45 12.45
CA GLU A 102 7.65 -0.43 13.68
C GLU A 102 6.17 -0.64 13.33
N PRO A 103 5.43 -1.48 14.09
CA PRO A 103 4.04 -1.79 13.79
C PRO A 103 3.19 -0.53 14.02
N GLN A 104 3.04 0.26 12.94
CA GLN A 104 2.22 1.46 12.91
C GLN A 104 0.84 1.13 13.50
N PRO A 105 0.37 1.89 14.52
CA PRO A 105 -0.90 1.59 15.14
C PRO A 105 -2.00 1.63 14.09
N VAL A 106 -2.88 0.63 14.10
CA VAL A 106 -3.99 0.55 13.15
C VAL A 106 -4.82 1.82 13.24
N HIS A 107 -5.09 2.46 12.09
CA HIS A 107 -5.79 3.73 12.07
C HIS A 107 -7.23 3.56 12.60
N GLU A 108 -7.48 3.99 13.83
CA GLU A 108 -8.77 3.81 14.49
C GLU A 108 -9.85 4.65 13.82
N HIS A 109 -10.73 3.98 13.07
CA HIS A 109 -11.93 4.59 12.53
C HIS A 109 -13.02 4.62 13.61
N GLY A 110 -13.22 5.80 14.21
CA GLY A 110 -14.29 6.04 15.17
C GLY A 110 -15.68 5.70 14.61
N PRO A 111 -16.67 5.37 15.48
CA PRO A 111 -17.96 4.87 15.05
C PRO A 111 -18.73 5.87 14.17
N GLY A 112 -19.21 5.38 13.03
CA GLY A 112 -19.98 6.19 12.07
C GLY A 112 -21.32 6.67 12.67
N ARG A 113 -21.66 7.94 12.42
CA ARG A 113 -22.92 8.54 12.90
C ARG A 113 -24.11 8.00 12.08
N PRO A 114 -25.05 7.25 12.67
CA PRO A 114 -26.20 6.68 11.95
C PRO A 114 -27.20 7.77 11.53
N LYS A 115 -27.98 7.53 10.47
CA LYS A 115 -28.99 8.49 10.01
C LYS A 115 -30.17 8.53 11.00
N VAL A 116 -30.59 9.74 11.37
CA VAL A 116 -31.80 10.00 12.17
C VAL A 116 -32.90 10.60 11.28
N ARG A 117 -34.15 10.23 11.51
CA ARG A 117 -35.34 10.72 10.79
C ARG A 117 -36.49 10.96 11.76
N GLN A 118 -37.42 11.83 11.39
CA GLN A 118 -38.67 12.07 12.12
C GLN A 118 -39.84 11.88 11.13
N GLY A 119 -40.97 11.39 11.61
CA GLY A 119 -42.14 11.13 10.78
C GLY A 119 -43.35 10.73 11.60
N VAL A 120 -44.48 10.51 10.93
CA VAL A 120 -45.77 10.18 11.58
C VAL A 120 -46.07 8.69 11.42
N VAL A 121 -46.51 8.03 12.49
CA VAL A 121 -46.94 6.61 12.43
C VAL A 121 -48.22 6.48 11.61
N VAL A 122 -48.21 5.60 10.61
CA VAL A 122 -49.35 5.30 9.72
C VAL A 122 -49.99 3.94 10.03
N SER A 123 -49.25 3.02 10.64
CA SER A 123 -49.77 1.73 11.09
C SER A 123 -48.91 1.15 12.20
N ASP A 124 -49.58 0.70 13.25
CA ASP A 124 -49.12 0.03 14.46
C ASP A 124 -49.53 -1.46 14.51
N LYS A 125 -50.48 -1.87 13.65
CA LYS A 125 -51.09 -3.21 13.47
C LYS A 125 -50.16 -4.45 13.42
N SER A 126 -48.85 -4.30 13.49
CA SER A 126 -47.86 -5.38 13.39
C SER A 126 -46.96 -5.40 14.62
N ASP A 127 -46.94 -6.53 15.34
CA ASP A 127 -46.19 -6.64 16.60
C ASP A 127 -44.72 -6.20 16.47
N LYS A 128 -44.27 -5.42 17.44
CA LYS A 128 -42.91 -4.88 17.56
C LYS A 128 -42.46 -4.09 16.32
N THR A 129 -43.40 -3.57 15.53
CA THR A 129 -43.16 -3.05 14.17
C THR A 129 -44.13 -1.91 13.81
N ILE A 130 -43.62 -0.67 13.77
CA ILE A 130 -44.39 0.50 13.33
C ILE A 130 -44.03 0.91 11.90
N VAL A 131 -45.02 1.31 11.12
CA VAL A 131 -44.87 1.83 9.75
C VAL A 131 -44.98 3.35 9.78
N VAL A 132 -43.89 4.04 9.53
CA VAL A 132 -43.77 5.50 9.70
C VAL A 132 -43.66 6.18 8.33
N ARG A 133 -44.45 7.23 8.08
CA ARG A 133 -44.29 8.12 6.92
C ARG A 133 -43.30 9.23 7.25
N VAL A 134 -42.17 9.23 6.56
CA VAL A 134 -41.21 10.33 6.55
C VAL A 134 -41.41 11.15 5.28
N ASP A 135 -41.69 12.45 5.43
CA ASP A 135 -41.76 13.40 4.32
C ASP A 135 -40.39 14.04 4.09
N VAL A 136 -39.93 14.06 2.84
CA VAL A 136 -38.68 14.73 2.44
C VAL A 136 -38.99 15.80 1.41
N ALA A 137 -38.64 17.05 1.71
CA ALA A 137 -38.67 18.15 0.75
C ALA A 137 -37.41 18.07 -0.13
N LYS A 138 -37.59 17.89 -1.44
CA LYS A 138 -36.49 17.79 -2.43
C LYS A 138 -36.75 18.72 -3.61
N ARG A 139 -35.74 19.49 -4.01
CA ARG A 139 -35.79 20.31 -5.24
C ARG A 139 -35.76 19.42 -6.48
N HIS A 140 -36.63 19.68 -7.45
CA HIS A 140 -36.60 19.00 -8.74
C HIS A 140 -35.31 19.34 -9.51
N ARG A 141 -34.56 18.33 -9.99
CA ARG A 141 -33.20 18.49 -10.55
C ARG A 141 -33.07 19.56 -11.66
N ARG A 142 -34.08 19.67 -12.54
CA ARG A 142 -34.13 20.69 -13.61
C ARG A 142 -34.79 21.98 -13.14
N TYR A 143 -36.10 21.94 -12.85
CA TYR A 143 -36.93 23.13 -12.57
C TYR A 143 -36.76 23.78 -11.19
N GLY A 144 -35.93 23.27 -10.27
CA GLY A 144 -35.70 23.85 -8.94
C GLY A 144 -36.86 23.76 -7.94
N LYS A 145 -38.12 23.66 -8.41
CA LYS A 145 -39.35 23.54 -7.60
C LYS A 145 -39.18 22.55 -6.46
N ILE A 146 -39.48 23.00 -5.23
CA ILE A 146 -39.48 22.15 -4.05
C ILE A 146 -40.70 21.23 -4.13
N MET A 147 -40.47 19.93 -4.04
CA MET A 147 -41.50 18.90 -4.03
C MET A 147 -41.40 18.11 -2.72
N ARG A 148 -42.53 17.76 -2.10
CA ARG A 148 -42.56 16.82 -0.97
C ARG A 148 -42.67 15.41 -1.53
N THR A 149 -41.84 14.49 -1.03
CA THR A 149 -41.93 13.06 -1.34
C THR A 149 -41.98 12.29 -0.04
N SER A 150 -43.06 11.54 0.16
CA SER A 150 -43.25 10.70 1.34
C SER A 150 -42.67 9.30 1.11
N THR A 151 -42.00 8.74 2.11
CA THR A 151 -41.48 7.36 2.10
C THR A 151 -41.92 6.63 3.36
N LYS A 152 -42.37 5.38 3.23
CA LYS A 152 -42.74 4.51 4.36
C LYS A 152 -41.51 3.77 4.86
N LEU A 153 -41.21 3.90 6.15
CA LEU A 153 -40.12 3.20 6.84
C LEU A 153 -40.71 2.18 7.83
N HIS A 154 -40.08 1.02 7.92
CA HIS A 154 -40.46 -0.02 8.89
C HIS A 154 -39.47 0.03 10.06
N ALA A 155 -39.94 0.47 11.22
CA ALA A 155 -39.14 0.59 12.42
C ALA A 155 -39.48 -0.50 13.44
N HIS A 156 -38.48 -0.90 14.22
CA HIS A 156 -38.66 -1.75 15.39
C HIS A 156 -38.96 -0.88 16.61
N ASP A 157 -40.11 -1.14 17.23
CA ASP A 157 -40.41 -0.85 18.62
C ASP A 157 -40.37 -2.19 19.38
N ALA A 158 -39.90 -2.22 20.63
CA ALA A 158 -39.87 -3.43 21.45
C ALA A 158 -41.05 -3.51 22.45
N THR A 159 -41.61 -2.35 22.81
CA THR A 159 -42.66 -2.16 23.83
C THR A 159 -44.03 -1.88 23.22
N ASN A 160 -44.11 -1.55 21.93
CA ASN A 160 -45.33 -1.12 21.24
C ASN A 160 -45.95 0.14 21.89
N ASP A 161 -45.11 1.15 22.18
CA ASP A 161 -45.49 2.39 22.88
C ASP A 161 -45.97 3.51 21.92
N ALA A 162 -45.55 3.45 20.64
CA ALA A 162 -45.95 4.40 19.61
C ALA A 162 -47.22 3.94 18.85
N GLY A 163 -48.30 4.72 18.95
CA GLY A 163 -49.58 4.47 18.29
C GLY A 163 -49.71 5.14 16.91
N ALA A 164 -50.72 4.75 16.14
CA ALA A 164 -51.06 5.41 14.88
C ALA A 164 -51.40 6.91 15.10
N GLY A 165 -50.73 7.78 14.33
CA GLY A 165 -50.84 9.24 14.44
C GLY A 165 -49.68 9.92 15.17
N ASP A 166 -48.88 9.20 15.95
CA ASP A 166 -47.79 9.79 16.74
C ASP A 166 -46.64 10.36 15.86
N THR A 167 -46.05 11.47 16.30
CA THR A 167 -44.80 12.01 15.75
C THR A 167 -43.62 11.30 16.41
N VAL A 168 -42.91 10.45 15.67
CA VAL A 168 -41.83 9.60 16.19
C VAL A 168 -40.46 9.91 15.56
N ARG A 169 -39.41 9.73 16.35
CA ARG A 169 -38.01 9.84 15.91
C ARG A 169 -37.39 8.46 15.78
N LEU A 170 -36.77 8.23 14.63
CA LEU A 170 -36.19 6.97 14.19
C LEU A 170 -34.69 7.11 13.96
N ILE A 171 -33.96 6.02 14.18
CA ILE A 171 -32.54 5.90 13.87
C ILE A 171 -32.28 4.64 13.04
N GLU A 172 -31.38 4.76 12.07
CA GLU A 172 -30.95 3.68 11.19
C GLU A 172 -30.27 2.56 12.01
N SER A 173 -30.62 1.31 11.73
CA SER A 173 -30.16 0.14 12.48
C SER A 173 -29.60 -0.95 11.56
N ARG A 174 -28.94 -1.96 12.15
CA ARG A 174 -28.71 -3.24 11.45
C ARG A 174 -30.06 -3.82 10.95
N PRO A 175 -30.06 -4.64 9.89
CA PRO A 175 -31.24 -5.40 9.49
C PRO A 175 -31.79 -6.24 10.65
N LEU A 176 -33.11 -6.19 10.86
CA LEU A 176 -33.81 -6.98 11.89
C LEU A 176 -34.86 -7.95 11.30
N SER A 177 -35.17 -7.79 10.02
CA SER A 177 -36.11 -8.59 9.22
C SER A 177 -35.91 -8.23 7.75
N ALA A 178 -36.72 -8.75 6.81
CA ALA A 178 -36.65 -8.40 5.39
C ALA A 178 -36.65 -6.88 5.17
N THR A 179 -37.60 -6.15 5.77
CA THR A 179 -37.80 -4.69 5.54
C THR A 179 -37.38 -3.81 6.73
N LYS A 180 -37.29 -4.35 7.96
CA LYS A 180 -36.97 -3.56 9.17
C LYS A 180 -35.50 -3.12 9.15
N ARG A 181 -35.26 -1.81 9.09
CA ARG A 181 -33.92 -1.14 9.00
C ARG A 181 -33.79 0.07 9.94
N TRP A 182 -34.81 0.31 10.75
CA TRP A 182 -34.90 1.45 11.66
C TRP A 182 -35.33 0.92 13.02
N ARG A 183 -35.00 1.66 14.08
CA ARG A 183 -35.60 1.49 15.41
C ARG A 183 -36.19 2.80 15.91
N LEU A 184 -37.18 2.71 16.77
CA LEU A 184 -37.67 3.83 17.56
C LEU A 184 -36.55 4.36 18.48
N VAL A 185 -36.58 5.67 18.75
CA VAL A 185 -35.69 6.35 19.71
C VAL A 185 -36.53 7.03 20.78
N GLU A 186 -37.50 7.84 20.36
CA GLU A 186 -38.38 8.64 21.19
C GLU A 186 -39.68 8.90 20.43
N VAL A 187 -40.80 8.94 21.16
CA VAL A 187 -42.05 9.55 20.70
C VAL A 187 -41.96 11.03 21.04
N VAL A 188 -41.98 11.90 20.03
CA VAL A 188 -41.76 13.34 20.19
C VAL A 188 -43.05 14.04 20.58
N GLU A 189 -44.15 13.65 19.93
CA GLU A 189 -45.52 14.12 20.19
C GLU A 189 -46.44 12.91 20.07
N ARG A 190 -47.30 12.69 21.08
CA ARG A 190 -48.41 11.72 20.96
C ARG A 190 -49.60 12.38 20.29
N ALA A 191 -50.40 11.61 19.57
CA ALA A 191 -51.65 12.09 18.97
C ALA A 191 -52.61 12.66 20.04
N ARG A 192 -53.41 13.66 19.64
CA ARG A 192 -54.39 14.38 20.47
C ARG A 192 -55.78 14.30 19.85
#